data_AF-A0A6A7Y7K4-F1
#
_entry.id   AF-A0A6A7Y7K4-F1
#
_cell.length_a   1.000
_cell.length_b   1.000
_cell.length_c   1.000
_cell.angle_alpha   90.00
_cell.angle_beta   90.00
_cell.angle_gamma   90.00
#
_symmetry.space_group_name_H-M   'P 1'
#
loop_
_entity.id
_entity.type
_entity.pdbx_description
1 polymer ?
#
loop_
_entity_poly.entity_id
_entity_poly.type
_entity_poly.pdbx_seq_one_letter_code
_entity_poly.pdbx_strand_id
1 'polypeptide(L)'
;MTRYVATVDLAPLAAAAEDRINAEAGAALARECASAIDPIYERKATEAAAALADPAPTADTYPHLAADLVAGGTLADVARAVLAAAEREAARRAAASAEIERRRRAAIHAIRAARHPAALEAAATIDWSLT
;
A
#
# COMPACT_ATOMS: atom_id res chain seq x y z
N MET A 1 -21.10 -39.21 -35.88
CA MET A 1 -19.79 -38.94 -35.24
C MET A 1 -19.99 -37.96 -34.11
N THR A 2 -20.08 -38.44 -32.87
CA THR A 2 -20.20 -37.60 -31.68
C THR A 2 -18.80 -37.10 -31.32
N ARG A 3 -18.49 -35.82 -31.56
CA ARG A 3 -17.25 -35.23 -31.07
C ARG A 3 -17.31 -35.16 -29.55
N TYR A 4 -16.48 -35.95 -28.89
CA TYR A 4 -16.22 -35.84 -27.46
C TYR A 4 -15.45 -34.54 -27.23
N VAL A 5 -16.14 -33.48 -26.82
CA VAL A 5 -15.47 -32.27 -26.35
C VAL A 5 -15.03 -32.59 -24.92
N ALA A 6 -13.75 -32.88 -24.73
CA ALA A 6 -13.19 -33.02 -23.40
C ALA A 6 -13.49 -31.72 -22.63
N THR A 7 -14.29 -31.83 -21.58
CA THR A 7 -14.49 -30.75 -20.62
C THR A 7 -13.13 -30.44 -20.02
N VAL A 8 -12.59 -29.25 -20.30
CA VAL A 8 -11.33 -28.79 -19.70
C VAL A 8 -11.56 -28.70 -18.20
N ASP A 9 -10.77 -29.45 -17.42
CA ASP A 9 -10.75 -29.26 -15.98
C ASP A 9 -10.15 -27.88 -15.68
N LEU A 10 -10.99 -27.00 -15.11
CA LEU A 10 -10.62 -25.62 -14.81
C LEU A 10 -9.95 -25.49 -13.45
N ALA A 11 -10.00 -26.51 -12.58
CA ALA A 11 -9.46 -26.43 -11.23
C ALA A 11 -7.97 -26.02 -11.18
N PRO A 12 -7.05 -26.64 -11.96
CA PRO A 12 -5.64 -26.24 -11.94
C PRO A 12 -5.42 -24.82 -12.50
N LEU A 13 -6.21 -24.41 -13.50
CA LEU A 13 -6.14 -23.07 -14.07
C LEU A 13 -6.64 -22.01 -13.10
N ALA A 14 -7.72 -22.30 -12.37
CA ALA A 14 -8.27 -21.44 -11.33
C ALA A 14 -7.28 -21.28 -10.17
N ALA A 15 -6.64 -22.37 -9.71
CA ALA A 15 -5.63 -22.31 -8.66
C ALA A 15 -4.43 -21.44 -9.06
N ALA A 16 -3.88 -21.66 -10.26
CA ALA A 16 -2.78 -20.84 -10.77
C ALA A 16 -3.16 -19.35 -10.93
N ALA A 17 -4.39 -19.06 -11.33
CA ALA A 17 -4.91 -17.70 -11.42
C ALA A 17 -5.06 -17.05 -10.03
N GLU A 18 -5.56 -17.77 -9.02
CA GLU A 18 -5.64 -17.26 -7.63
C GLU A 18 -4.24 -16.95 -7.09
N ASP A 19 -3.27 -17.83 -7.31
CA ASP A 19 -1.88 -17.62 -6.89
C ASP A 19 -1.25 -16.39 -7.56
N ARG A 20 -1.47 -16.22 -8.87
CA ARG A 20 -1.04 -15.02 -9.61
C ARG A 20 -1.64 -13.75 -9.01
N ILE A 21 -2.96 -13.72 -8.79
CA ILE A 21 -3.64 -12.55 -8.20
C ILE A 21 -3.11 -12.22 -6.80
N ASN A 22 -2.84 -13.22 -5.97
CA ASN A 22 -2.27 -12.99 -4.64
C ASN A 22 -0.85 -12.43 -4.72
N ALA A 23 -0.01 -12.96 -5.62
CA ALA A 23 1.35 -12.47 -5.82
C ALA A 23 1.37 -11.03 -6.36
N GLU A 24 0.53 -10.72 -7.35
CA GLU A 24 0.42 -9.38 -7.92
C GLU A 24 -0.13 -8.36 -6.92
N ALA A 25 -1.14 -8.73 -6.12
CA ALA A 25 -1.66 -7.88 -5.05
C ALA A 25 -0.58 -7.58 -4.01
N GLY A 26 0.23 -8.57 -3.63
CA GLY A 26 1.38 -8.38 -2.74
C GLY A 26 2.42 -7.44 -3.33
N ALA A 27 2.73 -7.58 -4.63
CA ALA A 27 3.65 -6.69 -5.33
C ALA A 27 3.09 -5.27 -5.48
N ALA A 28 1.79 -5.11 -5.72
CA ALA A 28 1.13 -3.81 -5.75
C ALA A 28 1.18 -3.13 -4.38
N LEU A 29 0.88 -3.87 -3.31
CA LEU A 29 0.97 -3.37 -1.95
C LEU A 29 2.41 -2.97 -1.61
N ALA A 30 3.39 -3.78 -2.02
CA ALA A 30 4.79 -3.42 -1.87
C ALA A 30 5.13 -2.14 -2.65
N ARG A 31 4.69 -1.95 -3.90
CA ARG A 31 4.98 -0.67 -4.61
C ARG A 31 4.35 0.55 -3.94
N GLU A 32 3.11 0.43 -3.50
CA GLU A 32 2.32 1.55 -2.99
C GLU A 32 2.61 1.87 -1.52
N CYS A 33 2.93 0.85 -0.74
CA CYS A 33 3.17 0.95 0.70
C CYS A 33 4.63 0.72 1.09
N ALA A 34 5.52 0.27 0.19
CA ALA A 34 6.97 0.40 0.37
C ALA A 34 7.43 1.81 0.00
N SER A 35 6.74 2.80 0.57
CA SER A 35 7.54 3.80 1.24
C SER A 35 8.17 3.04 2.42
N ALA A 36 9.41 2.59 2.23
CA ALA A 36 10.37 2.72 3.30
C ALA A 36 10.16 4.15 3.80
N ILE A 37 9.43 4.31 4.90
CA ILE A 37 9.68 5.46 5.72
C ILE A 37 11.15 5.24 6.00
N ASP A 38 12.01 6.02 5.33
CA ASP A 38 13.41 6.10 5.69
C ASP A 38 13.39 6.08 7.23
N PRO A 39 14.09 5.16 7.92
CA PRO A 39 14.07 5.13 9.38
C PRO A 39 14.22 6.53 10.00
N ILE A 40 14.85 7.46 9.27
CA ILE A 40 14.88 8.90 9.54
C ILE A 40 13.49 9.55 9.61
N TYR A 41 12.57 9.33 8.67
CA TYR A 41 11.24 9.95 8.68
C TYR A 41 10.33 9.41 9.80
N GLU A 42 10.49 8.13 10.19
CA GLU A 42 9.80 7.53 11.35
C GLU A 42 10.32 8.12 12.65
N ARG A 43 11.64 8.31 12.73
CA ARG A 43 12.29 9.05 13.82
C ARG A 43 11.85 10.50 13.86
N LYS A 44 11.76 11.20 12.72
CA LYS A 44 11.26 12.57 12.62
C LYS A 44 9.82 12.68 13.12
N ALA A 45 8.92 11.75 12.76
CA ALA A 45 7.55 11.75 13.24
C ALA A 45 7.48 11.52 14.77
N THR A 46 8.33 10.65 15.31
CA THR A 46 8.43 10.39 16.75
C THR A 46 8.98 11.62 17.49
N GLU A 47 10.05 12.23 17.00
CA GLU A 47 10.59 13.48 17.54
C GLU A 47 9.55 14.60 17.44
N ALA A 48 8.80 14.70 16.34
CA ALA A 48 7.76 15.71 16.15
C ALA A 48 6.68 15.62 17.23
N ALA A 49 6.19 14.42 17.52
CA ALA A 49 5.23 14.19 18.59
C ALA A 49 5.81 14.57 19.96
N ALA A 50 7.07 14.21 20.23
CA ALA A 50 7.74 14.54 21.48
C ALA A 50 7.99 16.05 21.65
N ALA A 51 8.45 16.73 20.59
CA ALA A 51 8.74 18.17 20.60
C ALA A 51 7.50 19.04 20.81
N LEU A 52 6.31 18.58 20.37
CA LEU A 52 5.05 19.29 20.63
C LEU A 52 4.52 19.09 22.06
N ALA A 53 4.95 18.03 22.74
CA ALA A 53 4.60 17.77 24.14
C ALA A 53 5.62 18.38 25.12
N ASP A 54 6.83 18.72 24.65
CA ASP A 54 7.87 19.38 25.42
C ASP A 54 7.56 20.88 25.56
N PRO A 55 7.50 21.44 26.78
CA PRO A 55 7.31 22.88 26.98
C PRO A 55 8.51 23.74 26.54
N ALA A 56 9.69 23.15 26.33
CA ALA A 56 10.90 23.87 25.93
C ALA A 56 11.76 23.06 24.93
N PRO A 57 11.24 22.75 23.72
CA PRO A 57 11.96 21.93 22.76
C PRO A 57 13.17 22.69 22.21
N THR A 58 14.32 21.99 22.15
CA THR A 58 15.56 22.55 21.60
C THR A 58 16.06 21.74 20.41
N ALA A 59 16.89 22.36 19.57
CA ALA A 59 17.45 21.72 18.38
C ALA A 59 18.36 20.53 18.74
N ASP A 60 19.04 20.61 19.89
CA ASP A 60 19.91 19.54 20.38
C ASP A 60 19.11 18.34 20.90
N THR A 61 17.91 18.57 21.46
CA THR A 61 17.02 17.50 21.95
C THR A 61 16.36 16.74 20.80
N TYR A 62 16.07 17.41 19.68
CA TYR A 62 15.35 16.86 18.52
C TYR A 62 16.13 17.06 17.22
N PRO A 63 17.29 16.39 17.07
CA PRO A 63 18.24 16.69 15.99
C PRO A 63 17.70 16.35 14.60
N HIS A 64 16.78 15.37 14.46
CA HIS A 64 16.22 15.04 13.15
C HIS A 64 15.18 16.07 12.71
N LEU A 65 14.42 16.66 13.64
CA LEU A 65 13.58 17.82 13.33
C LEU A 65 14.41 19.07 13.05
N ALA A 66 15.46 19.29 13.84
CA ALA A 66 16.33 20.44 13.68
C ALA A 66 17.00 20.48 12.30
N ALA A 67 17.29 19.31 11.71
CA ALA A 67 17.81 19.20 10.35
C ALA A 67 16.88 19.78 9.28
N ASP A 68 15.57 19.83 9.53
CA ASP A 68 14.55 20.41 8.63
C ASP A 68 14.20 21.87 8.99
N LEU A 69 14.85 22.45 10.00
CA LEU A 69 14.58 23.81 10.44
C LEU A 69 15.12 24.83 9.42
N VAL A 70 14.20 25.61 8.84
CA VAL A 70 14.54 26.73 7.96
C VAL A 70 14.69 28.03 8.75
N ALA A 71 15.51 28.96 8.23
CA ALA A 71 15.75 30.24 8.89
C ALA A 71 14.44 31.01 9.15
N GLY A 72 14.22 31.37 10.42
CA GLY A 72 13.01 32.08 10.87
C GLY A 72 11.82 31.19 11.26
N GLY A 73 11.93 29.87 11.16
CA GLY A 73 10.94 28.91 11.66
C GLY A 73 11.15 28.49 13.11
N THR A 74 10.14 27.90 13.74
CA THR A 74 10.25 27.24 15.04
C THR A 74 10.26 25.72 14.91
N LEU A 75 10.85 25.02 15.89
CA LEU A 75 10.75 23.55 15.96
C LEU A 75 9.30 23.07 16.02
N ALA A 76 8.41 23.84 16.66
CA ALA A 76 6.99 23.51 16.73
C ALA A 76 6.31 23.59 15.34
N ASP A 77 6.72 24.52 14.48
CA ASP A 77 6.21 24.59 13.09
C ASP A 77 6.68 23.38 12.27
N VAL A 78 7.97 23.04 12.38
CA VAL A 78 8.54 21.86 11.71
C VAL A 78 7.86 20.59 12.19
N ALA A 79 7.71 20.42 13.51
CA ALA A 79 7.05 19.27 14.11
C ALA A 79 5.60 19.11 13.60
N ARG A 80 4.82 20.20 13.56
CA ARG A 80 3.46 20.18 12.98
C ARG A 80 3.47 19.79 11.51
N ALA A 81 4.39 20.30 10.71
CA ALA A 81 4.48 19.97 9.29
C ALA A 81 4.84 18.48 9.07
N VAL A 82 5.79 17.96 9.84
CA VAL A 82 6.20 16.55 9.81
C VAL A 82 5.05 15.63 10.20
N LEU A 83 4.33 15.91 11.30
CA LEU A 83 3.18 15.09 11.69
C LEU A 83 2.07 15.13 10.65
N ALA A 84 1.71 16.31 10.15
CA ALA A 84 0.68 16.44 9.12
C ALA A 84 1.07 15.68 7.84
N ALA A 85 2.35 15.67 7.46
CA ALA A 85 2.83 14.90 6.33
C ALA A 85 2.80 13.39 6.60
N ALA A 86 3.19 12.96 7.81
CA ALA A 86 3.09 11.56 8.24
C ALA A 86 1.64 11.05 8.25
N GLU A 87 0.69 11.84 8.73
CA GLU A 87 -0.74 11.51 8.73
C GLU A 87 -1.30 11.38 7.31
N ARG A 88 -0.96 12.32 6.41
CA ARG A 88 -1.39 12.25 4.99
C ARG A 88 -0.86 10.99 4.31
N GLU A 89 0.40 10.65 4.56
CA GLU A 89 1.01 9.46 3.99
C GLU A 89 0.39 8.17 4.57
N ALA A 90 0.12 8.13 5.88
CA ALA A 90 -0.60 7.03 6.52
C ALA A 90 -2.00 6.85 5.93
N ALA A 91 -2.74 7.94 5.73
CA ALA A 91 -4.06 7.92 5.11
C ALA A 91 -4.02 7.42 3.66
N ARG A 92 -3.05 7.90 2.86
CA ARG A 92 -2.83 7.45 1.48
C ARG A 92 -2.58 5.94 1.42
N ARG A 93 -1.73 5.41 2.30
CA ARG A 93 -1.44 3.96 2.35
C ARG A 93 -2.65 3.14 2.79
N ALA A 94 -3.40 3.62 3.77
CA ALA A 94 -4.62 2.95 4.20
C ALA A 94 -5.62 2.85 3.03
N ALA A 95 -5.81 3.93 2.27
CA ALA A 95 -6.66 3.93 1.09
C ALA A 95 -6.13 2.98 -0.01
N ALA A 96 -4.83 3.03 -0.32
CA ALA A 96 -4.20 2.15 -1.29
C ALA A 96 -4.34 0.67 -0.92
N SER A 97 -4.03 0.32 0.33
CA SER A 97 -4.16 -1.05 0.83
C SER A 97 -5.60 -1.56 0.76
N ALA A 98 -6.58 -0.73 1.11
CA ALA A 98 -7.99 -1.09 1.03
C ALA A 98 -8.42 -1.35 -0.42
N GLU A 99 -7.99 -0.50 -1.36
CA GLU A 99 -8.33 -0.64 -2.77
C GLU A 99 -7.70 -1.89 -3.40
N ILE A 100 -6.42 -2.17 -3.11
CA ILE A 100 -5.73 -3.39 -3.55
C ILE A 100 -6.46 -4.63 -3.03
N GLU A 101 -6.82 -4.66 -1.75
CA GLU A 101 -7.53 -5.79 -1.15
C GLU A 101 -8.92 -5.97 -1.76
N ARG A 102 -9.62 -4.87 -2.06
CA ARG A 102 -10.91 -4.90 -2.76
C ARG A 102 -10.77 -5.53 -4.14
N ARG A 103 -9.79 -5.10 -4.95
CA ARG A 103 -9.52 -5.65 -6.29
C ARG A 103 -9.15 -7.13 -6.23
N ARG A 104 -8.27 -7.51 -5.30
CA ARG A 104 -7.87 -8.91 -5.06
C ARG A 104 -9.07 -9.81 -4.78
N ARG A 105 -9.94 -9.41 -3.85
CA ARG A 105 -11.16 -10.19 -3.52
C ARG A 105 -12.12 -10.29 -4.69
N ALA A 106 -12.31 -9.20 -5.44
CA ALA A 106 -13.17 -9.19 -6.61
C ALA A 106 -12.68 -10.16 -7.69
N ALA A 107 -11.37 -10.17 -7.99
CA ALA A 107 -10.80 -11.13 -8.95
C ALA A 107 -10.88 -12.57 -8.48
N ILE A 108 -10.57 -12.87 -7.22
CA ILE A 108 -10.71 -14.24 -6.68
C ILE A 108 -12.17 -14.71 -6.80
N HIS A 109 -13.14 -13.84 -6.48
CA HIS A 109 -14.55 -14.16 -6.66
C HIS A 109 -14.89 -14.44 -8.14
N ALA A 110 -14.39 -13.61 -9.07
CA ALA A 110 -14.59 -13.80 -10.51
C ALA A 110 -13.93 -15.09 -11.04
N ILE A 111 -12.74 -15.44 -10.56
CA ILE A 111 -12.03 -16.69 -10.88
C ILE A 111 -12.87 -17.90 -10.47
N ARG A 112 -13.42 -17.90 -9.24
CA ARG A 112 -14.28 -18.99 -8.74
C ARG A 112 -15.62 -19.10 -9.47
N ALA A 113 -16.12 -17.98 -9.98
CA ALA A 113 -17.35 -17.94 -10.78
C ALA A 113 -17.12 -18.35 -12.25
N ALA A 114 -15.88 -18.36 -12.74
CA ALA A 114 -15.58 -18.67 -14.12
C ALA A 114 -16.03 -20.08 -14.52
N ARG A 115 -16.46 -20.22 -15.78
CA ARG A 115 -16.98 -21.47 -16.35
C ARG A 115 -16.23 -21.93 -17.61
N HIS A 116 -15.21 -21.17 -18.02
CA HIS A 116 -14.35 -21.50 -19.15
C HIS A 116 -13.02 -20.75 -19.05
N PRO A 117 -11.95 -21.22 -19.74
CA PRO A 117 -10.61 -20.64 -19.61
C PRO A 117 -10.52 -19.15 -19.93
N ALA A 118 -11.25 -18.67 -20.93
CA ALA A 118 -11.26 -17.24 -21.27
C ALA A 118 -11.81 -16.35 -20.15
N ALA A 119 -12.77 -16.84 -19.36
CA ALA A 119 -13.30 -16.09 -18.21
C ALA A 119 -12.30 -16.07 -17.05
N LEU A 120 -11.53 -17.15 -16.86
CA LEU A 120 -10.44 -17.18 -15.89
C LEU A 120 -9.36 -16.14 -16.23
N GLU A 121 -8.92 -16.11 -17.48
CA GLU A 121 -7.88 -15.16 -17.90
C GLU A 121 -8.36 -13.71 -17.79
N ALA A 122 -9.61 -13.42 -18.18
CA ALA A 122 -10.21 -12.10 -17.99
C ALA A 122 -10.30 -11.71 -16.51
N ALA A 123 -10.72 -12.63 -15.63
CA ALA A 123 -10.82 -12.39 -14.19
C ALA A 123 -9.44 -12.20 -13.53
N ALA A 124 -8.41 -12.82 -14.09
CA ALA A 124 -7.05 -12.77 -13.59
C ALA A 124 -6.19 -11.66 -14.23
N THR A 125 -6.81 -10.76 -15.01
CA THR A 125 -6.17 -9.57 -15.58
C THR A 125 -6.64 -8.34 -14.80
N ILE A 126 -5.85 -7.91 -13.81
CA ILE A 126 -6.13 -6.70 -13.02
C ILE A 126 -5.16 -5.59 -13.40
N ASP A 127 -5.69 -4.40 -13.65
CA ASP A 127 -4.89 -3.17 -13.56
C ASP A 127 -4.69 -2.82 -12.08
N TRP A 128 -3.44 -2.87 -11.64
CA TRP A 128 -3.02 -2.57 -10.27
C TRP A 128 -2.60 -1.11 -10.06
N SER A 129 -2.73 -0.26 -11.08
CA SER A 129 -2.45 1.17 -10.94
C SER A 129 -3.47 1.85 -10.02
N LEU A 130 -2.98 2.64 -9.08
CA LEU A 130 -3.77 3.52 -8.25
C LEU A 130 -3.58 4.93 -8.79
N THR A 131 -4.57 5.45 -9.51
CA THR A 131 -4.59 6.85 -10.00
C THR A 131 -4.74 7.83 -8.87
#